data_AF-A0A3N0A3K7-F1
#
_entry.id   AF-A0A3N0A3K7-F1
#
_cell.length_a   1.000
_cell.length_b   1.000
_cell.length_c   1.000
_cell.angle_alpha   90.00
_cell.angle_beta   90.00
_cell.angle_gamma   90.00
#
_symmetry.space_group_name_H-M   'P 1'
#
loop_
_entity.id
_entity.type
_entity.pdbx_description
1 polymer ?
#
loop_
_entity_poly.entity_id
_entity_poly.type
_entity_poly.pdbx_seq_one_letter_code
_entity_poly.pdbx_strand_id
1 'polypeptide(L)'
;MYHTIQLNYEELENFIHKKMSMTHIYQPIMIRTLLESRDNTATVDDIARKFLNNDESQLNYYKKITKRWPHITLKKHGVISYEKNVYTLQMDKKLTTDEREHLKELCSSHLQQFIDRDPWIKTFRELDKKSINGSLRYDILSRSRGVCVACGARSTEAMLHVDHIVPRSLGGKTESGNLQALCYKCNTQKRDRDELDFLKHHNRLKFRNLRCPLCSEKKNIMSNDLAHATHPKNPLAEMHTLVTSNRHAGSFIDLIPAERQLCLNLVDDIIDHLKSNTTAKKFDVTGFDRSAEHFHIDVIPVPGTS
;
A
#
# COMPACT_ATOMS: atom_id res chain seq x y z
N MET A 1 29.61 -24.83 -7.82
CA MET A 1 29.16 -25.19 -9.19
C MET A 1 27.73 -25.65 -9.09
N TYR A 2 26.76 -24.82 -9.48
CA TYR A 2 25.37 -25.30 -9.59
C TYR A 2 25.28 -26.08 -10.90
N HIS A 3 25.01 -27.37 -10.83
CA HIS A 3 24.69 -28.17 -12.01
C HIS A 3 23.48 -27.52 -12.71
N THR A 4 23.67 -27.09 -13.94
CA THR A 4 22.61 -26.56 -14.80
C THR A 4 21.73 -27.73 -15.20
N ILE A 5 20.71 -28.03 -14.40
CA ILE A 5 19.72 -29.05 -14.74
C ILE A 5 18.87 -28.44 -15.86
N GLN A 6 19.06 -28.93 -17.08
CA GLN A 6 18.18 -28.64 -18.21
C GLN A 6 16.98 -29.58 -18.15
N LEU A 7 15.78 -29.05 -18.34
CA LEU A 7 14.57 -29.85 -18.35
C LEU A 7 14.30 -30.40 -19.75
N ASN A 8 13.76 -31.60 -19.83
CA ASN A 8 13.16 -32.10 -21.05
C ASN A 8 11.68 -31.68 -21.19
N TYR A 9 11.10 -31.95 -22.36
CA TYR A 9 9.70 -31.64 -22.65
C TYR A 9 8.73 -32.20 -21.59
N GLU A 10 8.85 -33.49 -21.26
CA GLU A 10 7.97 -34.17 -20.31
C GLU A 10 8.10 -33.57 -18.90
N GLU A 11 9.29 -33.13 -18.50
CA GLU A 11 9.53 -32.51 -17.21
C GLU A 11 8.91 -31.10 -17.12
N LEU A 12 8.98 -30.30 -18.19
CA LEU A 12 8.32 -29.00 -18.25
C LEU A 12 6.80 -29.14 -18.31
N GLU A 13 6.29 -30.07 -19.11
CA GLU A 13 4.87 -30.39 -19.19
C GLU A 13 4.34 -30.83 -17.82
N ASN A 14 5.03 -31.76 -17.16
CA ASN A 14 4.69 -32.21 -15.82
C ASN A 14 4.78 -31.09 -14.78
N PHE A 15 5.75 -30.17 -14.92
CA PHE A 15 5.81 -28.99 -14.07
C PHE A 15 4.55 -28.15 -14.23
N ILE A 16 4.18 -27.80 -15.47
CA ILE A 16 3.02 -26.95 -15.74
C ILE A 16 1.74 -27.60 -15.26
N HIS A 17 1.55 -28.89 -15.55
CA HIS A 17 0.33 -29.61 -15.25
C HIS A 17 0.18 -29.98 -13.76
N LYS A 18 1.25 -30.47 -13.11
CA LYS A 18 1.15 -31.13 -11.79
C LYS A 18 1.90 -30.43 -10.67
N LYS A 19 2.97 -29.68 -10.95
CA LYS A 19 3.82 -29.08 -9.89
C LYS A 19 3.65 -27.56 -9.75
N MET A 20 3.15 -26.87 -10.76
CA MET A 20 2.99 -25.42 -10.74
C MET A 20 1.91 -25.02 -9.74
N SER A 21 2.33 -24.47 -8.59
CA SER A 21 1.41 -23.92 -7.59
C SER A 21 0.86 -22.58 -8.05
N MET A 22 -0.47 -22.50 -8.17
CA MET A 22 -1.19 -21.31 -8.63
C MET A 22 -1.59 -20.44 -7.44
N THR A 23 -0.68 -19.57 -7.02
CA THR A 23 -0.97 -18.49 -6.05
C THR A 23 -1.16 -17.13 -6.73
N HIS A 24 -0.63 -16.97 -7.95
CA HIS A 24 -0.71 -15.75 -8.79
C HIS A 24 -0.59 -16.14 -10.28
N ILE A 25 -1.01 -15.24 -11.19
CA ILE A 25 -0.96 -15.45 -12.66
C ILE A 25 0.44 -15.37 -13.29
N TYR A 26 1.46 -14.99 -12.54
CA TYR A 26 2.75 -14.58 -13.09
C TYR A 26 3.58 -15.74 -13.67
N GLN A 27 3.57 -16.91 -13.04
CA GLN A 27 4.34 -18.08 -13.50
C GLN A 27 3.93 -18.55 -14.90
N PRO A 28 2.64 -18.79 -15.21
CA PRO A 28 2.24 -19.24 -16.54
C PRO A 28 2.44 -18.15 -17.61
N ILE A 29 2.26 -16.86 -17.28
CA ILE A 29 2.53 -15.79 -18.24
C ILE A 29 4.02 -15.70 -18.58
N MET A 30 4.90 -15.88 -17.58
CA MET A 30 6.34 -15.88 -17.79
C MET A 30 6.79 -17.03 -18.69
N ILE A 31 6.35 -18.27 -18.39
CA ILE A 31 6.68 -19.44 -19.21
C ILE A 31 6.13 -19.27 -20.64
N ARG A 32 4.86 -18.84 -20.77
CA ARG A 32 4.26 -18.61 -22.09
C ARG A 32 5.03 -17.56 -22.90
N THR A 33 5.48 -16.48 -22.27
CA THR A 33 6.28 -15.43 -22.94
C THR A 33 7.61 -15.97 -23.46
N LEU A 34 8.27 -16.85 -22.70
CA LEU A 34 9.48 -17.53 -23.16
C LEU A 34 9.18 -18.53 -24.28
N LEU A 35 8.02 -19.19 -24.27
CA LEU A 35 7.60 -20.09 -25.35
C LEU A 35 7.15 -19.33 -26.61
N GLU A 36 6.76 -18.06 -26.50
CA GLU A 36 6.42 -17.19 -27.64
C GLU A 36 7.65 -16.80 -28.47
N SER A 37 8.85 -16.78 -27.89
CA SER A 37 10.11 -16.50 -28.61
C SER A 37 10.71 -17.77 -29.23
N ARG A 38 11.35 -17.63 -30.40
CA ARG A 38 11.93 -18.76 -31.15
C ARG A 38 13.15 -19.39 -30.46
N ASP A 39 13.85 -18.60 -29.65
CA ASP A 39 15.08 -18.95 -28.95
C ASP A 39 14.85 -19.25 -27.46
N ASN A 40 13.59 -19.26 -27.02
CA ASN A 40 13.22 -19.45 -25.62
C ASN A 40 13.74 -18.37 -24.66
N THR A 41 14.07 -17.18 -25.18
CA THR A 41 14.53 -16.06 -24.36
C THR A 41 13.52 -14.90 -24.35
N ALA A 42 13.51 -14.13 -23.27
CA ALA A 42 12.79 -12.87 -23.22
C ALA A 42 13.47 -11.91 -22.24
N THR A 43 13.50 -10.61 -22.55
CA THR A 43 14.04 -9.63 -21.61
C THR A 43 13.09 -9.44 -20.44
N VAL A 44 13.62 -8.95 -19.30
CA VAL A 44 12.81 -8.53 -18.15
C VAL A 44 11.71 -7.55 -18.58
N ASP A 45 12.02 -6.66 -19.53
CA ASP A 45 11.10 -5.63 -20.03
C ASP A 45 9.97 -6.26 -20.84
N ASP A 46 10.26 -7.24 -21.70
CA ASP A 46 9.24 -7.94 -22.49
C ASP A 46 8.27 -8.71 -21.61
N ILE A 47 8.77 -9.42 -20.60
CA ILE A 47 7.93 -10.18 -19.66
C ILE A 47 7.10 -9.21 -18.79
N ALA A 48 7.70 -8.11 -18.34
CA ALA A 48 6.98 -7.09 -17.58
C ALA A 48 5.87 -6.42 -18.40
N ARG A 49 6.09 -6.20 -19.71
CA ARG A 49 5.05 -5.75 -20.65
C ARG A 49 3.96 -6.81 -20.83
N LYS A 50 4.29 -8.10 -20.87
CA LYS A 50 3.27 -9.18 -20.96
C LYS A 50 2.44 -9.34 -19.69
N PHE A 51 2.95 -8.91 -18.54
CA PHE A 51 2.15 -8.79 -17.31
C PHE A 51 1.16 -7.61 -17.34
N LEU A 52 1.39 -6.62 -18.22
CA LEU A 52 0.64 -5.37 -18.32
C LEU A 52 -0.03 -5.23 -19.69
N ASN A 53 -1.34 -5.45 -19.78
CA ASN A 53 -2.07 -4.99 -20.96
C ASN A 53 -2.23 -3.46 -20.93
N ASN A 54 -1.21 -2.76 -21.43
CA ASN A 54 -1.14 -1.33 -21.83
C ASN A 54 -1.12 -0.23 -20.75
N ASP A 55 -0.03 -0.12 -19.98
CA ASP A 55 0.39 1.16 -19.36
C ASP A 55 1.92 1.20 -19.13
N GLU A 56 2.60 2.17 -19.72
CA GLU A 56 4.06 2.31 -19.70
C GLU A 56 4.60 2.74 -18.31
N SER A 57 3.73 3.32 -17.46
CA SER A 57 4.09 3.83 -16.12
C SER A 57 4.25 2.74 -15.04
N GLN A 58 3.75 1.52 -15.29
CA GLN A 58 3.79 0.40 -14.33
C GLN A 58 4.97 -0.58 -14.56
N LEU A 59 5.75 -0.38 -15.63
CA LEU A 59 6.83 -1.28 -16.03
C LEU A 59 7.84 -1.54 -14.89
N ASN A 60 8.18 -0.53 -14.09
CA ASN A 60 9.12 -0.65 -12.98
C ASN A 60 8.62 -1.54 -11.84
N TYR A 61 7.32 -1.61 -11.60
CA TYR A 61 6.74 -2.52 -10.62
C TYR A 61 6.84 -3.97 -11.12
N TYR A 62 6.43 -4.24 -12.35
CA TYR A 62 6.48 -5.59 -12.90
C TYR A 62 7.90 -6.08 -13.16
N LYS A 63 8.85 -5.18 -13.47
CA LYS A 63 10.30 -5.46 -13.43
C LYS A 63 10.77 -6.01 -12.08
N LYS A 64 10.16 -5.55 -10.97
CA LYS A 64 10.44 -6.09 -9.62
C LYS A 64 9.70 -7.41 -9.38
N ILE A 65 8.48 -7.58 -9.93
CA ILE A 65 7.71 -8.83 -9.80
C ILE A 65 8.36 -9.97 -10.59
N THR A 66 8.79 -9.75 -11.84
CA THR A 66 9.51 -10.76 -12.65
C THR A 66 10.70 -11.33 -11.87
N LYS A 67 11.44 -10.47 -11.16
CA LYS A 67 12.62 -10.82 -10.34
C LYS A 67 12.30 -11.42 -8.96
N ARG A 68 11.04 -11.43 -8.53
CA ARG A 68 10.61 -11.99 -7.23
C ARG A 68 10.11 -13.42 -7.38
N TRP A 69 8.81 -13.65 -7.16
CA TRP A 69 8.24 -14.98 -6.96
C TRP A 69 8.30 -15.89 -8.19
N PRO A 70 8.01 -15.43 -9.42
CA PRO A 70 8.15 -16.26 -10.62
C PRO A 70 9.60 -16.68 -10.82
N HIS A 71 10.54 -15.74 -10.65
CA HIS A 71 11.95 -16.04 -10.75
C HIS A 71 12.41 -17.08 -9.73
N ILE A 72 12.10 -16.87 -8.45
CA ILE A 72 12.55 -17.75 -7.36
C ILE A 72 12.02 -19.16 -7.57
N THR A 73 10.72 -19.31 -7.83
CA THR A 73 10.09 -20.62 -8.00
C THR A 73 10.59 -21.32 -9.26
N LEU A 74 10.55 -20.66 -10.41
CA LEU A 74 10.93 -21.26 -11.68
C LEU A 74 12.43 -21.61 -11.71
N LYS A 75 13.30 -20.76 -11.14
CA LYS A 75 14.74 -21.05 -11.03
C LYS A 75 15.01 -22.21 -10.09
N LYS A 76 14.31 -22.30 -8.96
CA LYS A 76 14.42 -23.43 -8.02
C LYS A 76 14.07 -24.77 -8.70
N HIS A 77 13.10 -24.75 -9.61
CA HIS A 77 12.67 -25.93 -10.36
C HIS A 77 13.49 -26.18 -11.65
N GLY A 78 14.53 -25.39 -11.92
CA GLY A 78 15.35 -25.53 -13.12
C GLY A 78 14.67 -25.10 -14.41
N VAL A 79 13.50 -24.43 -14.34
CA VAL A 79 12.70 -24.04 -15.52
C VAL A 79 13.35 -22.91 -16.29
N ILE A 80 13.97 -21.97 -15.59
CA ILE A 80 14.57 -20.78 -16.20
C ILE A 80 15.98 -20.54 -15.69
N SER A 81 16.83 -20.00 -16.55
CA SER A 81 18.03 -19.27 -16.17
C SER A 81 17.82 -17.77 -16.31
N TYR A 82 18.71 -16.99 -15.71
CA TYR A 82 18.65 -15.53 -15.73
C TYR A 82 20.06 -14.95 -15.78
N GLU A 83 20.39 -14.28 -16.88
CA GLU A 83 21.68 -13.61 -17.09
C GLU A 83 21.47 -12.27 -17.81
N LYS A 84 22.16 -11.22 -17.37
CA LYS A 84 22.14 -9.88 -18.01
C LYS A 84 20.72 -9.34 -18.35
N ASN A 85 19.76 -9.47 -17.43
CA ASN A 85 18.34 -9.09 -17.61
C ASN A 85 17.57 -9.88 -18.68
N VAL A 86 18.07 -11.04 -19.10
CA VAL A 86 17.40 -11.96 -20.01
C VAL A 86 17.05 -13.24 -19.27
N TYR A 87 15.81 -13.69 -19.39
CA TYR A 87 15.37 -15.00 -18.94
C TYR A 87 15.42 -15.98 -20.10
N THR A 88 15.89 -17.19 -19.84
CA THR A 88 15.96 -18.27 -20.83
C THR A 88 15.32 -19.52 -20.26
N LEU A 89 14.39 -20.14 -21.00
CA LEU A 89 13.85 -21.44 -20.64
C LEU A 89 14.95 -22.50 -20.79
N GLN A 90 15.22 -23.26 -19.73
CA GLN A 90 16.28 -24.27 -19.71
C GLN A 90 15.76 -25.58 -20.27
N MET A 91 15.94 -25.77 -21.57
CA MET A 91 15.58 -26.99 -22.28
C MET A 91 16.82 -27.79 -22.68
N ASP A 92 16.77 -29.11 -22.58
CA ASP A 92 17.81 -30.04 -23.02
C ASP A 92 17.92 -30.12 -24.55
N LYS A 93 16.79 -29.92 -25.24
CA LYS A 93 16.64 -29.98 -26.69
C LYS A 93 15.79 -28.82 -27.21
N LYS A 94 15.91 -28.55 -28.51
CA LYS A 94 15.01 -27.59 -29.17
C LYS A 94 13.61 -28.20 -29.26
N LEU A 95 12.63 -27.48 -28.70
CA LEU A 95 11.22 -27.80 -28.86
C LEU A 95 10.79 -27.68 -30.33
N THR A 96 10.05 -28.66 -30.80
CA THR A 96 9.33 -28.62 -32.08
C THR A 96 8.21 -27.58 -32.04
N THR A 97 7.68 -27.24 -33.21
CA THR A 97 6.56 -26.29 -33.31
C THR A 97 5.33 -26.80 -32.56
N ASP A 98 5.03 -28.10 -32.69
CA ASP A 98 3.86 -28.73 -32.08
C ASP A 98 3.99 -28.81 -30.55
N GLU A 99 5.16 -29.23 -30.04
CA GLU A 99 5.43 -29.24 -28.59
C GLU A 99 5.33 -27.84 -27.98
N ARG A 100 5.85 -26.83 -28.68
CA ARG A 100 5.79 -25.43 -28.23
C ARG A 100 4.35 -24.95 -28.17
N GLU A 101 3.53 -25.26 -29.17
CA GLU A 101 2.14 -24.81 -29.19
C GLU A 101 1.30 -25.51 -28.11
N HIS A 102 1.50 -26.82 -27.93
CA HIS A 102 0.88 -27.58 -26.84
C HIS A 102 1.22 -27.01 -25.46
N LEU A 103 2.48 -26.69 -25.18
CA LEU A 103 2.89 -26.09 -23.91
C LEU A 103 2.29 -24.68 -23.68
N LYS A 104 2.10 -23.89 -24.75
CA LYS A 104 1.41 -22.59 -24.67
C LYS A 104 -0.08 -22.77 -24.36
N GLU A 105 -0.72 -23.74 -25.00
CA GLU A 105 -2.12 -24.08 -24.74
C GLU A 105 -2.29 -24.54 -23.29
N LEU A 106 -1.39 -25.39 -22.80
CA LEU A 106 -1.39 -25.85 -21.42
C LEU A 106 -1.23 -24.68 -20.43
N CYS A 107 -0.29 -23.76 -20.68
CA CYS A 107 -0.14 -22.53 -19.90
C CYS A 107 -1.41 -21.66 -19.93
N SER A 108 -2.05 -21.54 -21.09
CA SER A 108 -3.24 -20.72 -21.29
C SER A 108 -4.46 -21.34 -20.61
N SER A 109 -4.60 -22.67 -20.68
CA SER A 109 -5.62 -23.44 -19.98
C SER A 109 -5.48 -23.32 -18.46
N HIS A 110 -4.27 -23.49 -17.92
CA HIS A 110 -4.01 -23.29 -16.48
C HIS A 110 -4.29 -21.87 -16.01
N LEU A 111 -3.93 -20.88 -16.83
CA LEU A 111 -4.25 -19.48 -16.54
C LEU A 111 -5.77 -19.25 -16.53
N GLN A 112 -6.49 -19.79 -17.53
CA GLN A 112 -7.93 -19.63 -17.64
C GLN A 112 -8.68 -20.32 -16.50
N GLN A 113 -8.30 -21.56 -16.15
CA GLN A 113 -8.84 -22.29 -15.01
C GLN A 113 -8.62 -21.54 -13.69
N PHE A 114 -7.47 -20.90 -13.51
CA PHE A 114 -7.18 -20.11 -12.31
C PHE A 114 -8.02 -18.82 -12.26
N ILE A 115 -8.19 -18.13 -13.40
CA ILE A 115 -9.05 -16.94 -13.52
C ILE A 115 -10.53 -17.29 -13.29
N ASP A 116 -10.99 -18.42 -13.82
CA ASP A 116 -12.39 -18.84 -13.67
C ASP A 116 -12.70 -19.36 -12.26
N ARG A 117 -11.70 -19.94 -11.57
CA ARG A 117 -11.82 -20.37 -10.17
C ARG A 117 -11.84 -19.19 -9.18
N ASP A 118 -11.16 -18.10 -9.51
CA ASP A 118 -11.14 -16.88 -8.70
C ASP A 118 -11.73 -15.70 -9.49
N PRO A 119 -13.06 -15.47 -9.39
CA PRO A 119 -13.75 -14.37 -10.07
C PRO A 119 -13.12 -13.01 -9.79
N TRP A 120 -12.41 -12.85 -8.67
CA TRP A 120 -11.73 -11.63 -8.29
C TRP A 120 -10.56 -11.29 -9.24
N ILE A 121 -9.94 -12.28 -9.90
CA ILE A 121 -8.89 -12.06 -10.92
C ILE A 121 -9.49 -11.53 -12.23
N LYS A 122 -10.69 -11.98 -12.58
CA LYS A 122 -11.44 -11.46 -13.74
C LYS A 122 -11.81 -10.00 -13.52
N THR A 123 -12.31 -9.68 -12.32
CA THR A 123 -12.52 -8.31 -11.86
C THR A 123 -11.20 -7.55 -11.82
N PHE A 124 -10.09 -8.13 -11.33
CA PHE A 124 -8.78 -7.50 -11.28
C PHE A 124 -8.27 -7.13 -12.67
N ARG A 125 -8.41 -7.98 -13.70
CA ARG A 125 -8.06 -7.68 -15.11
C ARG A 125 -8.89 -6.54 -15.71
N GLU A 126 -10.15 -6.44 -15.33
CA GLU A 126 -11.03 -5.34 -15.74
C GLU A 126 -10.73 -4.04 -14.96
N LEU A 127 -10.29 -4.17 -13.71
CA LEU A 127 -9.83 -3.09 -12.84
C LEU A 127 -8.40 -2.61 -13.19
N ASP A 128 -7.55 -3.47 -13.73
CA ASP A 128 -6.16 -3.18 -14.12
C ASP A 128 -6.07 -2.34 -15.41
N LYS A 129 -7.11 -2.41 -16.25
CA LYS A 129 -7.31 -1.43 -17.32
C LYS A 129 -7.56 0.00 -16.79
N LYS A 130 -7.74 0.18 -15.46
CA LYS A 130 -8.02 1.46 -14.77
C LYS A 130 -7.43 1.49 -13.33
N SER A 131 -6.24 0.92 -13.07
CA SER A 131 -5.73 0.75 -11.69
C SER A 131 -5.08 2.00 -11.07
N ILE A 132 -5.22 2.12 -9.75
CA ILE A 132 -4.51 3.11 -8.92
C ILE A 132 -3.02 2.77 -8.98
N ASN A 133 -2.21 3.67 -9.55
CA ASN A 133 -0.77 3.48 -9.71
C ASN A 133 -0.11 3.08 -8.36
N GLY A 134 0.85 2.16 -8.40
CA GLY A 134 1.53 1.63 -7.21
C GLY A 134 2.20 2.69 -6.33
N SER A 135 2.70 3.79 -6.90
CA SER A 135 3.24 4.92 -6.13
C SER A 135 2.14 5.60 -5.32
N LEU A 136 1.00 5.87 -5.97
CA LEU A 136 -0.15 6.46 -5.32
C LEU A 136 -0.72 5.53 -4.24
N ARG A 137 -0.73 4.22 -4.49
CA ARG A 137 -1.10 3.22 -3.47
C ARG A 137 -0.14 3.25 -2.27
N TYR A 138 1.16 3.30 -2.52
CA TYR A 138 2.17 3.38 -1.47
C TYR A 138 2.04 4.66 -0.64
N ASP A 139 1.81 5.80 -1.28
CA ASP A 139 1.66 7.09 -0.60
C ASP A 139 0.46 7.08 0.33
N ILE A 140 -0.68 6.54 -0.12
CA ILE A 140 -1.89 6.46 0.71
C ILE A 140 -1.70 5.51 1.89
N LEU A 141 -1.08 4.34 1.68
CA LEU A 141 -0.79 3.40 2.77
C LEU A 141 0.25 3.95 3.75
N SER A 142 1.27 4.64 3.26
CA SER A 142 2.32 5.29 4.08
C SER A 142 1.75 6.46 4.87
N ARG A 143 0.89 7.29 4.27
CA ARG A 143 0.13 8.36 4.95
C ARG A 143 -0.72 7.80 6.08
N SER A 144 -1.33 6.64 5.86
CA SER A 144 -2.10 5.93 6.88
C SER A 144 -1.24 5.16 7.89
N ARG A 145 0.10 5.17 7.76
CA ARG A 145 1.05 4.35 8.56
C ARG A 145 0.61 2.88 8.72
N GLY A 146 -0.01 2.33 7.68
CA GLY A 146 -0.51 0.96 7.70
C GLY A 146 -1.68 0.73 8.66
N VAL A 147 -2.56 1.71 8.87
CA VAL A 147 -3.84 1.52 9.58
C VAL A 147 -5.05 1.81 8.68
N CYS A 148 -6.14 1.10 8.95
CA CYS A 148 -7.43 1.41 8.36
C CYS A 148 -7.94 2.76 8.89
N VAL A 149 -8.24 3.71 8.00
CA VAL A 149 -8.73 5.03 8.42
C VAL A 149 -10.16 5.01 8.97
N ALA A 150 -10.92 3.93 8.74
CA ALA A 150 -12.29 3.76 9.23
C ALA A 150 -12.39 3.08 10.60
N CYS A 151 -11.56 2.07 10.87
CA CYS A 151 -11.64 1.29 12.12
C CYS A 151 -10.33 1.19 12.90
N GLY A 152 -9.23 1.67 12.33
CA GLY A 152 -7.93 1.66 12.99
C GLY A 152 -7.19 0.33 12.97
N ALA A 153 -7.74 -0.72 12.37
CA ALA A 153 -7.07 -2.02 12.24
C ALA A 153 -5.70 -1.87 11.56
N ARG A 154 -4.66 -2.46 12.13
CA ARG A 154 -3.30 -2.41 11.59
C ARG A 154 -3.13 -3.37 10.42
N SER A 155 -2.18 -3.09 9.54
CA SER A 155 -1.82 -3.95 8.40
C SER A 155 -1.30 -5.32 8.84
N THR A 156 -0.86 -5.46 10.10
CA THR A 156 -0.48 -6.73 10.73
C THR A 156 -1.68 -7.57 11.15
N GLU A 157 -2.84 -6.95 11.36
CA GLU A 157 -4.06 -7.57 11.88
C GLU A 157 -5.13 -7.75 10.79
N ALA A 158 -5.10 -6.91 9.75
CA ALA A 158 -6.02 -6.96 8.63
C ALA A 158 -5.36 -6.44 7.34
N MET A 159 -5.69 -7.08 6.21
CA MET A 159 -5.25 -6.61 4.91
C MET A 159 -5.86 -5.24 4.58
N LEU A 160 -5.00 -4.28 4.23
CA LEU A 160 -5.40 -2.93 3.84
C LEU A 160 -5.51 -2.78 2.32
N HIS A 161 -6.55 -2.08 1.90
CA HIS A 161 -6.87 -1.70 0.54
C HIS A 161 -6.81 -0.18 0.42
N VAL A 162 -6.51 0.31 -0.78
CA VAL A 162 -6.70 1.71 -1.13
C VAL A 162 -8.00 1.79 -1.90
N ASP A 163 -8.97 2.48 -1.32
CA ASP A 163 -10.34 2.65 -1.82
C ASP A 163 -10.58 4.09 -2.27
N HIS A 164 -11.48 4.28 -3.22
CA HIS A 164 -11.90 5.59 -3.66
C HIS A 164 -12.95 6.17 -2.69
N ILE A 165 -12.74 7.40 -2.24
CA ILE A 165 -13.72 8.14 -1.42
C ILE A 165 -15.02 8.26 -2.21
N VAL A 166 -15.01 8.99 -3.33
CA VAL A 166 -16.06 8.99 -4.34
C VAL A 166 -15.85 7.77 -5.22
N PRO A 167 -16.76 6.78 -5.22
CA PRO A 167 -16.65 5.59 -6.06
C PRO A 167 -16.48 5.96 -7.53
N ARG A 168 -15.73 5.13 -8.26
CA ARG A 168 -15.55 5.31 -9.71
C ARG A 168 -16.85 5.22 -10.49
N SER A 169 -17.82 4.43 -10.01
CA SER A 169 -19.18 4.34 -10.57
C SER A 169 -19.92 5.68 -10.56
N LEU A 170 -19.52 6.61 -9.68
CA LEU A 170 -20.07 7.96 -9.56
C LEU A 170 -19.14 9.03 -10.16
N GLY A 171 -18.13 8.63 -10.94
CA GLY A 171 -17.20 9.55 -11.60
C GLY A 171 -15.98 9.96 -10.77
N GLY A 172 -15.73 9.31 -9.63
CA GLY A 172 -14.58 9.59 -8.78
C GLY A 172 -13.24 9.36 -9.49
N LYS A 173 -12.33 10.35 -9.38
CA LYS A 173 -11.00 10.30 -10.00
C LYS A 173 -10.03 9.45 -9.17
N THR A 174 -9.05 8.86 -9.85
CA THR A 174 -7.96 8.12 -9.21
C THR A 174 -6.81 9.09 -8.87
N GLU A 175 -6.95 9.81 -7.76
CA GLU A 175 -5.99 10.82 -7.30
C GLU A 175 -5.87 10.83 -5.78
N SER A 176 -4.76 11.33 -5.23
CA SER A 176 -4.45 11.22 -3.78
C SER A 176 -5.55 11.75 -2.86
N GLY A 177 -6.24 12.82 -3.30
CA GLY A 177 -7.33 13.45 -2.53
C GLY A 177 -8.65 12.66 -2.53
N ASN A 178 -8.81 11.69 -3.45
CA ASN A 178 -10.00 10.84 -3.55
C ASN A 178 -9.71 9.40 -3.11
N LEU A 179 -8.59 9.14 -2.42
CA LEU A 179 -8.16 7.80 -2.02
C LEU A 179 -7.95 7.69 -0.50
N GLN A 180 -8.31 6.54 0.06
CA GLN A 180 -8.21 6.25 1.50
C GLN A 180 -7.82 4.79 1.78
N ALA A 181 -7.16 4.54 2.91
CA ALA A 181 -6.72 3.19 3.30
C ALA A 181 -7.77 2.50 4.18
N LEU A 182 -8.37 1.40 3.72
CA LEU A 182 -9.41 0.66 4.43
C LEU A 182 -9.03 -0.80 4.62
N CYS A 183 -9.34 -1.40 5.77
CA CYS A 183 -9.25 -2.84 5.92
C CYS A 183 -10.33 -3.53 5.08
N TYR A 184 -10.09 -4.80 4.74
CA TYR A 184 -11.04 -5.60 3.97
C TYR A 184 -12.49 -5.51 4.46
N LYS A 185 -12.72 -5.57 5.78
CA LYS A 185 -14.07 -5.49 6.38
C LYS A 185 -14.73 -4.13 6.11
N CYS A 186 -14.04 -3.02 6.40
CA CYS A 186 -14.56 -1.68 6.18
C CYS A 186 -14.77 -1.38 4.70
N ASN A 187 -13.85 -1.80 3.85
CA ASN A 187 -13.97 -1.66 2.40
C ASN A 187 -15.22 -2.38 1.86
N THR A 188 -15.44 -3.63 2.31
CA THR A 188 -16.58 -4.45 1.90
C THR A 188 -17.93 -3.91 2.42
N GLN A 189 -17.92 -3.22 3.57
CA GLN A 189 -19.10 -2.56 4.13
C GLN A 189 -19.45 -1.27 3.39
N LYS A 190 -18.45 -0.45 3.01
CA LYS A 190 -18.66 0.80 2.24
C LYS A 190 -19.27 0.52 0.86
N ARG A 191 -18.69 -0.43 0.11
CA ARG A 191 -19.07 -0.73 -1.29
C ARG A 191 -19.03 0.54 -2.19
N ASP A 192 -19.57 0.41 -3.40
CA ASP A 192 -19.73 1.53 -4.35
C ASP A 192 -20.96 2.41 -4.06
N ARG A 193 -21.54 2.33 -2.85
CA ARG A 193 -22.84 2.95 -2.52
C ARG A 193 -22.73 4.30 -1.84
N ASP A 194 -21.55 4.62 -1.31
CA ASP A 194 -21.35 5.79 -0.47
C ASP A 194 -20.03 6.50 -0.83
N GLU A 195 -20.08 7.82 -0.84
CA GLU A 195 -18.95 8.73 -1.04
C GLU A 195 -18.22 9.04 0.27
N LEU A 196 -18.37 8.15 1.26
CA LEU A 196 -17.89 8.38 2.62
C LEU A 196 -16.36 8.42 2.66
N ASP A 197 -15.86 9.63 2.82
CA ASP A 197 -14.52 9.89 3.32
C ASP A 197 -14.54 9.59 4.82
N PHE A 198 -13.94 8.46 5.23
CA PHE A 198 -13.99 8.04 6.63
C PHE A 198 -13.21 9.00 7.53
N LEU A 199 -12.12 9.60 7.05
CA LEU A 199 -11.42 10.68 7.75
C LEU A 199 -12.35 11.88 7.96
N LYS A 200 -13.09 12.30 6.92
CA LYS A 200 -14.09 13.37 7.08
C LYS A 200 -15.33 12.94 7.86
N HIS A 201 -15.69 11.66 7.87
CA HIS A 201 -16.81 11.16 8.65
C HIS A 201 -16.48 11.12 10.14
N HIS A 202 -15.27 10.69 10.50
CA HIS A 202 -14.71 10.87 11.84
C HIS A 202 -14.65 12.36 12.20
N ASN A 203 -14.25 13.22 11.25
CA ASN A 203 -14.38 14.67 11.43
C ASN A 203 -15.83 15.15 11.52
N ARG A 204 -16.83 14.52 10.90
CA ARG A 204 -18.26 14.88 10.99
C ARG A 204 -18.85 14.59 12.36
N LEU A 205 -18.16 13.81 13.20
CA LEU A 205 -18.33 13.85 14.65
C LEU A 205 -17.73 15.15 15.23
N LYS A 206 -17.97 16.31 14.57
CA LYS A 206 -17.63 17.68 14.99
C LYS A 206 -18.39 18.07 16.26
N PHE A 207 -18.48 17.19 17.24
CA PHE A 207 -18.75 17.64 18.58
C PHE A 207 -17.53 18.42 19.03
N ARG A 208 -17.58 19.72 18.79
CA ARG A 208 -16.78 20.69 19.50
C ARG A 208 -17.62 21.13 20.68
N ASN A 209 -17.11 20.89 21.87
CA ASN A 209 -17.76 21.40 23.06
C ASN A 209 -17.50 22.91 23.11
N LEU A 210 -18.55 23.73 22.94
CA LEU A 210 -18.46 25.20 23.00
C LEU A 210 -17.92 25.70 24.35
N ARG A 211 -18.05 24.90 25.41
CA ARG A 211 -17.51 25.21 26.74
C ARG A 211 -16.05 24.76 26.90
N CYS A 212 -15.54 23.92 26.00
CA CYS A 212 -14.15 23.51 26.02
C CYS A 212 -13.25 24.62 25.44
N PRO A 213 -12.24 25.10 26.20
CA PRO A 213 -11.32 26.12 25.71
C PRO A 213 -10.54 25.69 24.47
N LEU A 214 -10.09 24.43 24.41
CA LEU A 214 -9.29 23.89 23.30
C LEU A 214 -10.11 23.72 22.01
N CYS A 215 -11.40 23.41 22.12
CA CYS A 215 -12.30 23.35 20.95
C CYS A 215 -12.57 24.72 20.31
N SER A 216 -12.44 25.79 21.11
CA SER A 216 -12.80 27.16 20.72
C SER A 216 -11.60 27.96 20.20
N GLU A 217 -10.38 27.42 20.33
CA GLU A 217 -9.18 28.06 19.81
C GLU A 217 -9.15 28.04 18.27
N LYS A 218 -8.74 29.17 17.68
CA LYS A 218 -8.65 29.37 16.22
C LYS A 218 -7.22 29.59 15.72
N LYS A 219 -6.23 29.69 16.61
CA LYS A 219 -4.84 29.97 16.24
C LYS A 219 -4.08 28.66 16.06
N ASN A 220 -4.04 28.18 14.83
CA ASN A 220 -3.28 26.98 14.48
C ASN A 220 -1.86 27.38 14.08
N ILE A 221 -0.86 26.82 14.75
CA ILE A 221 0.55 26.86 14.35
C ILE A 221 0.71 25.97 13.11
N MET A 222 0.21 24.74 13.21
CA MET A 222 0.15 23.73 12.16
C MET A 222 -1.07 22.85 12.37
N SER A 223 -1.54 22.17 11.32
CA SER A 223 -2.66 21.23 11.41
C SER A 223 -2.59 20.18 10.33
N ASN A 224 -3.21 19.05 10.59
CA ASN A 224 -3.51 18.03 9.58
C ASN A 224 -5.02 17.69 9.63
N ASP A 225 -5.41 16.62 8.92
CA ASP A 225 -6.81 16.25 8.74
C ASP A 225 -7.58 16.00 10.06
N LEU A 226 -6.92 15.51 11.12
CA LEU A 226 -7.58 15.15 12.40
C LEU A 226 -6.97 15.82 13.64
N ALA A 227 -5.89 16.58 13.50
CA ALA A 227 -5.22 17.24 14.63
C ALA A 227 -4.82 18.68 14.27
N HIS A 228 -4.72 19.52 15.30
CA HIS A 228 -4.19 20.86 15.17
C HIS A 228 -3.30 21.21 16.37
N ALA A 229 -2.31 22.05 16.11
CA ALA A 229 -1.33 22.52 17.07
C ALA A 229 -1.58 23.99 17.41
N THR A 230 -1.59 24.33 18.69
CA THR A 230 -1.82 25.70 19.21
C THR A 230 -0.83 26.03 20.32
N HIS A 231 -0.75 27.30 20.72
CA HIS A 231 -0.01 27.66 21.93
C HIS A 231 -0.93 27.59 23.15
N PRO A 232 -0.49 26.99 24.27
CA PRO A 232 -1.25 27.04 25.52
C PRO A 232 -1.36 28.47 26.03
N LYS A 233 -2.47 28.78 26.72
CA LYS A 233 -2.66 30.08 27.38
C LYS A 233 -1.57 30.40 28.40
N ASN A 234 -1.08 29.38 29.11
CA ASN A 234 -0.01 29.47 30.09
C ASN A 234 1.16 28.57 29.64
N PRO A 235 2.07 29.06 28.79
CA PRO A 235 3.20 28.28 28.31
C PRO A 235 4.22 28.01 29.42
N LEU A 236 4.79 26.80 29.42
CA LEU A 236 5.81 26.37 30.38
C LEU A 236 7.24 26.68 29.88
N ALA A 237 7.39 26.89 28.58
CA ALA A 237 8.63 27.28 27.92
C ALA A 237 8.32 28.11 26.67
N GLU A 238 9.34 28.78 26.13
CA GLU A 238 9.24 29.46 24.84
C GLU A 238 8.85 28.47 23.74
N MET A 239 7.90 28.86 22.88
CA MET A 239 7.31 28.00 21.84
C MET A 239 6.68 26.69 22.33
N HIS A 240 6.29 26.59 23.62
CA HIS A 240 5.46 25.48 24.11
C HIS A 240 4.22 25.34 23.20
N THR A 241 4.00 24.13 22.69
CA THR A 241 2.95 23.81 21.73
C THR A 241 2.07 22.67 22.24
N LEU A 242 0.75 22.85 22.13
CA LEU A 242 -0.26 21.83 22.38
C LEU A 242 -0.71 21.22 21.06
N VAL A 243 -0.62 19.90 20.92
CA VAL A 243 -1.24 19.14 19.82
C VAL A 243 -2.54 18.52 20.30
N THR A 244 -3.65 18.79 19.63
CA THR A 244 -4.98 18.30 20.04
C THR A 244 -5.77 17.73 18.86
N SER A 245 -6.76 16.89 19.13
CA SER A 245 -7.68 16.40 18.11
C SER A 245 -8.61 17.51 17.61
N ASN A 246 -9.02 17.43 16.33
CA ASN A 246 -9.89 18.42 15.70
C ASN A 246 -11.32 18.46 16.28
N ARG A 247 -11.80 17.30 16.76
CA ARG A 247 -13.03 17.17 17.56
C ARG A 247 -12.71 17.10 19.05
N HIS A 248 -13.72 17.30 19.88
CA HIS A 248 -13.62 17.05 21.31
C HIS A 248 -13.48 15.55 21.57
N ALA A 249 -12.44 15.19 22.30
CA ALA A 249 -12.20 13.87 22.87
C ALA A 249 -11.67 14.11 24.28
N GLY A 250 -12.24 13.50 25.31
CA GLY A 250 -11.87 13.80 26.69
C GLY A 250 -10.47 13.32 27.05
N SER A 251 -10.06 12.20 26.45
CA SER A 251 -8.84 11.48 26.79
C SER A 251 -8.25 10.75 25.58
N PHE A 252 -7.05 10.18 25.75
CA PHE A 252 -6.41 9.39 24.68
C PHE A 252 -7.25 8.17 24.28
N ILE A 253 -7.97 7.56 25.23
CA ILE A 253 -8.80 6.39 24.96
C ILE A 253 -10.03 6.71 24.10
N ASP A 254 -10.51 7.96 24.14
CA ASP A 254 -11.66 8.43 23.35
C ASP A 254 -11.33 8.67 21.88
N LEU A 255 -10.03 8.74 21.55
CA LEU A 255 -9.57 8.85 20.18
C LEU A 255 -9.65 7.51 19.47
N ILE A 256 -10.08 7.51 18.22
CA ILE A 256 -9.92 6.34 17.36
C ILE A 256 -8.43 6.18 16.98
N PRO A 257 -7.98 4.98 16.57
CA PRO A 257 -6.56 4.79 16.26
C PRO A 257 -6.00 5.72 15.19
N ALA A 258 -6.81 6.09 14.18
CA ALA A 258 -6.43 7.06 13.15
C ALA A 258 -6.19 8.47 13.74
N GLU A 259 -7.01 8.92 14.69
CA GLU A 259 -6.85 10.22 15.36
C GLU A 259 -5.61 10.22 16.25
N ARG A 260 -5.41 9.15 17.03
CA ARG A 260 -4.19 8.97 17.83
C ARG A 260 -2.95 9.09 16.93
N GLN A 261 -2.98 8.42 15.79
CA GLN A 261 -1.86 8.43 14.87
C GLN A 261 -1.62 9.82 14.28
N LEU A 262 -2.66 10.52 13.82
CA LEU A 262 -2.50 11.86 13.24
C LEU A 262 -2.09 12.92 14.27
N CYS A 263 -2.47 12.77 15.54
CA CYS A 263 -1.92 13.61 16.61
C CYS A 263 -0.42 13.37 16.78
N LEU A 264 0.03 12.11 16.82
CA LEU A 264 1.45 11.78 16.95
C LEU A 264 2.28 12.24 15.74
N ASN A 265 1.74 12.14 14.52
CA ASN A 265 2.43 12.66 13.33
C ASN A 265 2.63 14.17 13.45
N LEU A 266 1.62 14.90 13.93
CA LEU A 266 1.72 16.34 14.11
C LEU A 266 2.73 16.72 15.20
N VAL A 267 2.91 15.88 16.23
CA VAL A 267 3.98 16.03 17.22
C VAL A 267 5.35 15.94 16.55
N ASP A 268 5.57 14.95 15.68
CA ASP A 268 6.83 14.81 14.91
C ASP A 268 7.11 16.09 14.11
N ASP A 269 6.11 16.56 13.34
CA ASP A 269 6.24 17.77 12.51
C ASP A 269 6.51 19.02 13.35
N ILE A 270 5.86 19.15 14.52
CA ILE A 270 6.09 20.27 15.45
C ILE A 270 7.50 20.23 16.03
N ILE A 271 8.02 19.05 16.40
CA ILE A 271 9.39 18.93 16.89
C ILE A 271 10.39 19.41 15.84
N ASP A 272 10.20 19.04 14.57
CA ASP A 272 11.09 19.48 13.50
C ASP A 272 10.96 20.98 13.21
N HIS A 273 9.73 21.53 13.30
CA HIS A 273 9.51 22.97 13.27
C HIS A 273 10.25 23.68 14.42
N LEU A 274 10.17 23.17 15.65
CA LEU A 274 10.81 23.77 16.83
C LEU A 274 12.34 23.69 16.76
N LYS A 275 12.92 22.57 16.29
CA LYS A 275 14.37 22.47 16.04
C LYS A 275 14.87 23.51 15.04
N SER A 276 14.04 23.89 14.08
CA SER A 276 14.39 24.85 13.04
C SER A 276 14.29 26.31 13.52
N ASN A 277 13.52 26.56 14.58
CA ASN A 277 13.17 27.91 15.04
C ASN A 277 13.65 28.21 16.48
N THR A 278 14.23 27.24 17.18
CA THR A 278 14.75 27.40 18.56
C THR A 278 16.15 26.80 18.68
N THR A 279 16.85 27.12 19.76
CA THR A 279 18.13 26.50 20.13
C THR A 279 17.97 25.17 20.87
N ALA A 280 16.72 24.75 21.15
CA ALA A 280 16.43 23.57 21.94
C ALA A 280 16.80 22.29 21.18
N LYS A 281 17.56 21.42 21.86
CA LYS A 281 17.96 20.09 21.33
C LYS A 281 17.18 18.94 21.95
N LYS A 282 16.41 19.21 23.01
CA LYS A 282 15.61 18.24 23.76
C LYS A 282 14.18 18.76 23.88
N PHE A 283 13.22 17.85 23.85
CA PHE A 283 11.80 18.14 23.93
C PHE A 283 11.16 17.19 24.92
N ASP A 284 10.37 17.73 25.85
CA ASP A 284 9.50 16.94 26.71
C ASP A 284 8.14 16.78 26.04
N VAL A 285 7.71 15.53 25.85
CA VAL A 285 6.44 15.18 25.18
C VAL A 285 5.56 14.47 26.20
N THR A 286 4.55 15.18 26.70
CA THR A 286 3.68 14.69 27.80
C THR A 286 2.21 14.95 27.48
N GLY A 287 1.30 14.65 28.42
CA GLY A 287 -0.08 15.16 28.35
C GLY A 287 -1.18 14.13 28.03
N PHE A 288 -0.86 12.86 27.80
CA PHE A 288 -1.82 11.85 27.33
C PHE A 288 -3.11 11.67 28.16
N ASP A 289 -3.16 12.08 29.44
CA ASP A 289 -4.36 12.02 30.31
C ASP A 289 -4.36 13.09 31.45
N ARG A 290 -3.82 14.29 31.20
CA ARG A 290 -3.75 15.33 32.26
C ARG A 290 -5.06 16.08 32.42
N SER A 291 -5.98 15.63 33.28
CA SER A 291 -7.13 16.36 33.91
C SER A 291 -7.98 17.31 33.03
N ALA A 292 -7.77 17.31 31.72
CA ALA A 292 -8.38 18.23 30.80
C ALA A 292 -9.63 17.58 30.25
N GLU A 293 -10.66 18.39 30.09
CA GLU A 293 -11.88 17.96 29.40
C GLU A 293 -11.61 17.65 27.92
N HIS A 294 -10.39 17.89 27.41
CA HIS A 294 -10.00 17.64 26.03
C HIS A 294 -8.56 17.14 25.92
N PHE A 295 -8.39 16.04 25.18
CA PHE A 295 -7.13 15.39 24.89
C PHE A 295 -6.13 16.32 24.22
N HIS A 296 -4.94 16.43 24.81
CA HIS A 296 -3.85 17.19 24.25
C HIS A 296 -2.51 16.50 24.53
N ILE A 297 -1.52 16.81 23.70
CA ILE A 297 -0.12 16.44 23.91
C ILE A 297 0.66 17.74 24.05
N ASP A 298 1.36 17.89 25.18
CA ASP A 298 2.31 18.98 25.40
C ASP A 298 3.62 18.65 24.69
N VAL A 299 4.12 19.56 23.85
CA VAL A 299 5.46 19.52 23.25
C VAL A 299 6.24 20.73 23.77
N ILE A 300 7.11 20.50 24.73
CA ILE A 300 7.81 21.54 25.48
C ILE A 300 9.30 21.52 25.09
N PRO A 301 9.81 22.55 24.40
CA PRO A 301 11.25 22.71 24.21
C PRO A 301 11.97 22.82 25.57
N VAL A 302 12.98 21.99 25.79
CA VAL A 302 13.82 22.08 26.99
C VAL A 302 14.97 23.03 26.67
N PRO A 303 15.12 24.14 27.42
CA PRO A 303 16.25 25.04 27.24
C PRO A 303 17.56 24.27 27.39
N GLY A 304 18.48 24.41 26.44
CA GLY A 304 19.81 23.87 26.59
C GLY A 304 20.48 24.55 27.79
N THR A 305 20.98 23.77 28.74
CA THR A 305 21.96 24.29 29.70
C THR A 305 23.18 24.72 28.89
N SER A 306 23.37 26.04 28.77
CA SER A 306 24.61 26.65 28.28
C SER A 306 25.80 26.20 29.11
#